data_AF-A0A6A2XFV8-F1
#
_entry.id   AF-A0A6A2XFV8-F1
#
_cell.length_a   1.000
_cell.length_b   1.000
_cell.length_c   1.000
_cell.angle_alpha   90.00
_cell.angle_beta   90.00
_cell.angle_gamma   90.00
#
_symmetry.space_group_name_H-M   'P 1'
#
loop_
_entity.id
_entity.type
_entity.pdbx_description
1 polymer ?
#
loop_
_entity_poly.entity_id
_entity_poly.type
_entity_poly.pdbx_seq_one_letter_code
_entity_poly.pdbx_strand_id
1 'polypeptide(L)'
;MLIILIYICSHVVAAAVGAGFLARDITFENTSGPSKHQAVALRVGSDLSAFYQCDILAYQDTLYAHSNRQFYVNCLVAGTVDFIFGNAAAVFQNCDIHARRPNSGQKNMVTAQGRTDPNQNTGIVIQKCRIGATSDLQPVILNFPTYLGRPWKEYSRTVIMQSTISNVIHPVGWHEWSGSFALKTLFYAEYMNTGAGASTSERANWEGYKVITSATEAQDFTPGRFIGGGGWLSSTGWLSSTVWLSSTGFPFSIGL
;
A
#
# COMPACT_ATOMS: atom_id res chain seq x y z
N MET A 1 -13.59 -24.17 5.44
CA MET A 1 -13.47 -24.00 6.90
C MET A 1 -12.68 -22.72 7.15
N LEU A 2 -13.37 -21.64 7.50
CA LEU A 2 -12.78 -20.32 7.72
C LEU A 2 -12.17 -20.30 9.12
N ILE A 3 -10.88 -20.62 9.24
CA ILE A 3 -10.17 -20.47 10.52
C ILE A 3 -9.68 -19.02 10.59
N ILE A 4 -10.49 -18.15 11.19
CA ILE A 4 -10.02 -16.87 11.70
C ILE A 4 -9.39 -17.18 13.07
N LEU A 5 -8.07 -17.26 13.13
CA LEU A 5 -7.36 -17.28 14.41
C LEU A 5 -7.30 -15.84 14.93
N ILE A 6 -8.28 -15.47 15.76
CA ILE A 6 -8.24 -14.23 16.54
C ILE A 6 -7.31 -14.49 17.75
N TYR A 7 -6.02 -14.18 17.61
CA TYR A 7 -5.08 -14.21 18.74
C TYR A 7 -5.20 -12.91 19.53
N ILE A 8 -5.90 -12.92 20.67
CA ILE A 8 -6.01 -11.76 21.59
C ILE A 8 -4.77 -11.68 22.51
N CYS A 9 -3.55 -11.89 22.00
CA CYS A 9 -2.33 -11.74 22.83
C CYS A 9 -1.08 -11.29 22.05
N SER A 10 -1.23 -10.63 20.91
CA SER A 10 -0.08 -10.04 20.21
C SER A 10 -0.49 -8.71 19.59
N HIS A 11 0.48 -7.89 19.20
CA HIS A 11 0.31 -6.56 18.59
C HIS A 11 -0.43 -6.59 17.22
N VAL A 12 -1.25 -7.61 16.94
CA VAL A 12 -1.95 -7.90 15.70
C VAL A 12 -3.39 -8.30 16.02
N VAL A 13 -4.39 -7.61 15.43
CA VAL A 13 -5.82 -7.90 15.68
C VAL A 13 -6.30 -9.11 14.87
N ALA A 14 -5.97 -9.19 13.58
CA ALA A 14 -6.30 -10.32 12.73
C ALA A 14 -5.09 -10.79 11.91
N ALA A 15 -4.94 -12.11 11.77
CA ALA A 15 -3.91 -12.73 10.95
C ALA A 15 -4.52 -13.74 9.97
N ALA A 16 -4.33 -13.51 8.67
CA ALA A 16 -4.79 -14.40 7.60
C ALA A 16 -3.59 -15.11 6.94
N VAL A 17 -3.49 -16.44 7.09
CA VAL A 17 -2.36 -17.24 6.59
C VAL A 17 -2.81 -18.36 5.63
N GLY A 18 -3.99 -18.95 5.84
CA GLY A 18 -4.51 -19.99 4.95
C GLY A 18 -4.72 -19.45 3.53
N ALA A 19 -4.25 -20.17 2.51
CA ALA A 19 -4.33 -19.75 1.11
C ALA A 19 -5.77 -19.49 0.64
N GLY A 20 -5.94 -18.53 -0.28
CA GLY A 20 -7.25 -18.17 -0.82
C GLY A 20 -8.16 -17.45 0.19
N PHE A 21 -7.59 -16.75 1.17
CA PHE A 21 -8.40 -16.01 2.14
C PHE A 21 -9.11 -14.84 1.46
N LEU A 22 -10.41 -14.72 1.66
CA LEU A 22 -11.24 -13.64 1.14
C LEU A 22 -11.93 -12.92 2.29
N ALA A 23 -11.95 -11.59 2.24
CA ALA A 23 -12.74 -10.76 3.15
C ALA A 23 -13.46 -9.65 2.37
N ARG A 24 -14.67 -9.31 2.83
CA ARG A 24 -15.44 -8.20 2.29
C ARG A 24 -16.33 -7.56 3.33
N ASP A 25 -16.65 -6.28 3.12
CA ASP A 25 -17.62 -5.51 3.91
C ASP A 25 -17.34 -5.60 5.43
N ILE A 26 -16.07 -5.48 5.81
CA ILE A 26 -15.61 -5.65 7.20
C ILE A 26 -14.48 -4.69 7.57
N THR A 27 -14.47 -4.23 8.82
CA THR A 27 -13.40 -3.39 9.37
C THR A 27 -12.46 -4.23 10.25
N PHE A 28 -11.16 -4.12 10.01
CA PHE A 28 -10.10 -4.57 10.91
C PHE A 28 -9.47 -3.33 11.57
N GLU A 29 -9.65 -3.17 12.87
CA GLU A 29 -9.17 -2.00 13.60
C GLU A 29 -8.31 -2.38 14.81
N ASN A 30 -7.16 -1.70 14.96
CA ASN A 30 -6.36 -1.74 16.18
C ASN A 30 -6.37 -0.37 16.88
N THR A 31 -6.93 -0.31 18.08
CA THR A 31 -7.16 0.92 18.85
C THR A 31 -6.02 1.27 19.83
N SER A 32 -4.86 0.61 19.76
CA SER A 32 -3.74 0.82 20.69
C SER A 32 -3.26 2.29 20.76
N GLY A 33 -3.38 3.03 19.66
CA GLY A 33 -3.00 4.44 19.57
C GLY A 33 -1.52 4.66 19.18
N PRO A 34 -1.16 5.91 18.81
CA PRO A 34 0.16 6.23 18.26
C PRO A 34 1.30 6.12 19.30
N SER A 35 0.97 6.16 20.59
CA SER A 35 1.94 6.07 21.70
C SER A 35 2.34 4.63 22.04
N LYS A 36 1.72 3.62 21.41
CA LYS A 36 2.04 2.21 21.61
C LYS A 36 3.00 1.64 20.57
N HIS A 37 3.54 2.51 19.70
CA HIS A 37 4.40 2.10 18.59
C HIS A 37 3.66 1.10 17.68
N GLN A 38 4.31 0.00 17.29
CA GLN A 38 3.77 -0.97 16.33
C GLN A 38 2.49 -1.62 16.85
N ALA A 39 1.39 -1.48 16.11
CA ALA A 39 0.09 -2.05 16.45
C ALA A 39 -0.70 -2.37 15.17
N VAL A 40 -0.54 -3.60 14.69
CA VAL A 40 -1.10 -4.10 13.44
C VAL A 40 -2.61 -4.37 13.59
N ALA A 41 -3.40 -3.87 12.64
CA ALA A 41 -4.81 -4.25 12.51
C ALA A 41 -4.95 -5.56 11.74
N LEU A 42 -4.25 -5.68 10.61
CA LEU A 42 -4.32 -6.86 9.75
C LEU A 42 -2.93 -7.30 9.31
N ARG A 43 -2.61 -8.58 9.54
CA ARG A 43 -1.44 -9.26 8.98
C ARG A 43 -1.88 -10.30 7.95
N VAL A 44 -1.34 -10.22 6.75
CA VAL A 44 -1.69 -11.15 5.66
C VAL A 44 -0.43 -11.85 5.17
N GLY A 45 -0.42 -13.17 5.31
CA GLY A 45 0.55 -14.08 4.68
C GLY A 45 -0.13 -15.11 3.77
N SER A 46 -1.42 -14.93 3.47
CA SER A 46 -2.21 -15.81 2.61
C SER A 46 -1.90 -15.54 1.13
N ASP A 47 -1.49 -16.57 0.39
CA ASP A 47 -1.36 -16.49 -1.06
C ASP A 47 -2.73 -16.50 -1.75
N LEU A 48 -2.85 -15.76 -2.85
CA LEU A 48 -4.10 -15.59 -3.59
C LEU A 48 -5.23 -15.04 -2.71
N SER A 49 -4.90 -14.09 -1.83
CA SER A 49 -5.87 -13.45 -0.95
C SER A 49 -6.43 -12.16 -1.54
N ALA A 50 -7.72 -11.90 -1.32
CA ALA A 50 -8.38 -10.70 -1.79
C ALA A 50 -9.27 -10.05 -0.72
N PHE A 51 -9.28 -8.72 -0.72
CA PHE A 51 -10.03 -7.88 0.22
C PHE A 51 -10.84 -6.86 -0.58
N TYR A 52 -12.16 -6.82 -0.37
CA TYR A 52 -13.08 -5.93 -1.09
C TYR A 52 -13.97 -5.14 -0.14
N GLN A 53 -13.94 -3.81 -0.18
CA GLN A 53 -14.71 -2.98 0.77
C GLN A 53 -14.37 -3.29 2.22
N CYS A 54 -13.08 -3.43 2.50
CA CYS A 54 -12.58 -3.59 3.85
C CYS A 54 -11.96 -2.28 4.33
N ASP A 55 -12.18 -1.96 5.60
CA ASP A 55 -11.48 -0.87 6.27
C ASP A 55 -10.36 -1.46 7.14
N ILE A 56 -9.14 -0.97 6.99
CA ILE A 56 -8.00 -1.38 7.80
C ILE A 56 -7.42 -0.15 8.51
N LEU A 57 -7.67 -0.08 9.82
CA LEU A 57 -7.50 1.15 10.60
C LEU A 57 -6.58 0.92 11.80
N ALA A 58 -5.49 1.68 11.89
CA ALA A 58 -4.69 1.77 13.11
C ALA A 58 -3.87 3.07 13.13
N TYR A 59 -2.67 3.02 13.71
CA TYR A 59 -1.67 4.07 13.67
C TYR A 59 -0.40 3.55 13.00
N GLN A 60 0.61 3.15 13.77
CA GLN A 60 1.86 2.62 13.24
C GLN A 60 1.69 1.14 12.89
N ASP A 61 2.25 0.72 11.75
CA ASP A 61 2.23 -0.67 11.25
C ASP A 61 0.82 -1.22 11.00
N THR A 62 -0.10 -0.39 10.49
CA THR A 62 -1.54 -0.73 10.34
C THR A 62 -1.80 -2.02 9.56
N LEU A 63 -1.24 -2.15 8.35
CA LEU A 63 -1.40 -3.30 7.46
C LEU A 63 -0.04 -3.96 7.19
N TYR A 64 0.13 -5.16 7.75
CA TYR A 64 1.27 -6.01 7.49
C TYR A 64 0.98 -6.95 6.31
N ALA A 65 1.22 -6.47 5.08
CA ALA A 65 1.24 -7.26 3.85
C ALA A 65 2.51 -8.14 3.80
N HIS A 66 2.53 -9.19 4.62
CA HIS A 66 3.74 -9.92 5.00
C HIS A 66 4.41 -10.64 3.84
N SER A 67 3.66 -11.48 3.13
CA SER A 67 4.21 -12.38 2.12
C SER A 67 3.14 -12.82 1.11
N ASN A 68 3.58 -13.42 0.00
CA ASN A 68 2.72 -13.99 -1.05
C ASN A 68 1.92 -12.95 -1.84
N ARG A 69 1.01 -13.40 -2.72
CA ARG A 69 0.22 -12.54 -3.62
C ARG A 69 -1.08 -12.10 -2.95
N GLN A 70 -1.31 -10.79 -2.97
CA GLN A 70 -2.43 -10.16 -2.26
C GLN A 70 -3.08 -9.08 -3.11
N PHE A 71 -4.40 -8.93 -3.01
CA PHE A 71 -5.15 -7.92 -3.73
C PHE A 71 -6.13 -7.19 -2.81
N TYR A 72 -6.08 -5.86 -2.83
CA TYR A 72 -6.95 -4.99 -2.02
C TYR A 72 -7.68 -4.05 -2.96
N VAL A 73 -9.01 -3.94 -2.80
CA VAL A 73 -9.80 -3.07 -3.67
C VAL A 73 -11.01 -2.45 -3.01
N ASN A 74 -11.23 -1.18 -3.34
CA ASN A 74 -12.30 -0.39 -2.78
C ASN A 74 -12.23 -0.39 -1.26
N CYS A 75 -11.01 -0.51 -0.74
CA CYS A 75 -10.71 -0.56 0.68
C CYS A 75 -10.29 0.83 1.16
N LEU A 76 -10.49 1.08 2.45
CA LEU A 76 -9.85 2.18 3.15
C LEU A 76 -8.67 1.64 3.96
N VAL A 77 -7.51 2.27 3.84
CA VAL A 77 -6.38 2.01 4.75
C VAL A 77 -5.96 3.34 5.37
N ALA A 78 -5.97 3.41 6.70
CA ALA A 78 -5.60 4.62 7.42
C ALA A 78 -4.60 4.37 8.54
N GLY A 79 -3.52 5.16 8.58
CA GLY A 79 -2.46 5.01 9.56
C GLY A 79 -1.43 6.15 9.53
N THR A 80 -0.29 5.95 10.20
CA THR A 80 0.72 6.99 10.44
C THR A 80 2.11 6.58 9.94
N VAL A 81 2.91 5.93 10.79
CA VAL A 81 4.24 5.44 10.49
C VAL A 81 4.12 4.05 9.86
N ASP A 82 4.74 3.87 8.69
CA ASP A 82 4.91 2.59 7.99
C ASP A 82 3.60 1.79 7.83
N PHE A 83 2.49 2.48 7.55
CA PHE A 83 1.18 1.89 7.78
C PHE A 83 0.74 0.86 6.73
N ILE A 84 1.45 0.76 5.60
CA ILE A 84 1.40 -0.39 4.68
C ILE A 84 2.83 -0.93 4.52
N PHE A 85 3.11 -2.10 5.07
CA PHE A 85 4.48 -2.63 5.11
C PHE A 85 4.53 -4.14 4.94
N GLY A 86 5.75 -4.65 4.67
CA GLY A 86 6.01 -6.07 4.46
C GLY A 86 6.66 -6.38 3.13
N ASN A 87 6.66 -7.66 2.75
CA ASN A 87 7.33 -8.17 1.55
C ASN A 87 6.40 -9.06 0.69
N ALA A 88 5.10 -8.78 0.69
CA ALA A 88 4.15 -9.39 -0.25
C ALA A 88 4.38 -8.87 -1.69
N ALA A 89 3.82 -9.58 -2.67
CA ALA A 89 3.43 -9.00 -3.95
C ALA A 89 1.98 -8.50 -3.80
N ALA A 90 1.84 -7.24 -3.38
CA ALA A 90 0.55 -6.66 -3.01
C ALA A 90 0.14 -5.56 -3.98
N VAL A 91 -1.08 -5.65 -4.53
CA VAL A 91 -1.66 -4.59 -5.35
C VAL A 91 -2.89 -4.02 -4.65
N PHE A 92 -2.90 -2.71 -4.49
CA PHE A 92 -4.03 -1.90 -4.04
C PHE A 92 -4.62 -1.23 -5.26
N GLN A 93 -5.90 -1.47 -5.54
CA GLN A 93 -6.59 -0.86 -6.68
C GLN A 93 -7.85 -0.14 -6.22
N ASN A 94 -8.04 1.11 -6.64
CA ASN A 94 -9.23 1.89 -6.27
C ASN A 94 -9.45 2.01 -4.75
N CYS A 95 -8.37 2.08 -3.96
CA CYS A 95 -8.46 2.26 -2.51
C CYS A 95 -8.36 3.73 -2.10
N ASP A 96 -8.93 4.05 -0.94
CA ASP A 96 -8.65 5.28 -0.19
C ASP A 96 -7.51 4.99 0.78
N ILE A 97 -6.44 5.78 0.71
CA ILE A 97 -5.22 5.60 1.50
C ILE A 97 -4.95 6.91 2.22
N HIS A 98 -5.34 6.96 3.49
CA HIS A 98 -5.34 8.21 4.26
C HIS A 98 -4.32 8.19 5.39
N ALA A 99 -3.34 9.08 5.31
CA ALA A 99 -2.50 9.37 6.46
C ALA A 99 -3.34 10.06 7.54
N ARG A 100 -3.10 9.70 8.80
CA ARG A 100 -3.75 10.33 9.96
C ARG A 100 -2.78 11.08 10.85
N ARG A 101 -3.30 11.83 11.82
CA ARG A 101 -2.48 12.63 12.73
C ARG A 101 -1.64 11.73 13.64
N PRO A 102 -0.29 11.81 13.61
CA PRO A 102 0.57 11.03 14.50
C PRO A 102 0.86 11.80 15.79
N ASN A 103 1.76 11.26 16.63
CA ASN A 103 2.27 12.00 17.78
C ASN A 103 3.22 13.14 17.35
N SER A 104 3.42 14.11 18.24
CA SER A 104 4.36 15.22 18.04
C SER A 104 5.76 14.70 17.65
N GLY A 105 6.38 15.33 16.65
CA GLY A 105 7.71 14.99 16.15
C GLY A 105 7.77 13.74 15.24
N GLN A 106 6.67 13.02 15.05
CA GLN A 106 6.61 11.90 14.11
C GLN A 106 6.36 12.38 12.67
N LYS A 107 6.78 11.54 11.72
CA LYS A 107 6.53 11.68 10.28
C LYS A 107 5.74 10.48 9.80
N ASN A 108 4.78 10.69 8.91
CA ASN A 108 3.99 9.62 8.35
C ASN A 108 4.68 8.99 7.14
N MET A 109 4.56 7.68 7.00
CA MET A 109 5.06 6.92 5.84
C MET A 109 3.94 6.02 5.35
N VAL A 110 3.47 6.24 4.12
CA VAL A 110 2.44 5.39 3.51
C VAL A 110 2.95 3.97 3.38
N THR A 111 4.17 3.79 2.86
CA THR A 111 4.75 2.46 2.68
C THR A 111 6.11 2.27 3.35
N ALA A 112 6.37 1.05 3.82
CA ALA A 112 7.69 0.57 4.22
C ALA A 112 7.95 -0.83 3.63
N GLN A 113 8.27 -0.87 2.34
CA GLN A 113 8.40 -2.13 1.62
C GLN A 113 9.73 -2.83 1.94
N GLY A 114 9.65 -4.13 2.23
CA GLY A 114 10.72 -4.92 2.84
C GLY A 114 11.37 -5.97 1.94
N ARG A 115 11.51 -5.73 0.63
CA ARG A 115 12.23 -6.65 -0.26
C ARG A 115 13.73 -6.66 0.03
N THR A 116 14.28 -7.84 0.30
CA THR A 116 15.68 -8.03 0.72
C THR A 116 16.59 -8.56 -0.37
N ASP A 117 16.04 -9.11 -1.45
CA ASP A 117 16.79 -9.73 -2.53
C ASP A 117 16.20 -9.29 -3.89
N PRO A 118 17.02 -8.88 -4.87
CA PRO A 118 16.53 -8.40 -6.16
C PRO A 118 15.78 -9.47 -6.97
N ASN A 119 16.03 -10.75 -6.71
CA ASN A 119 15.38 -11.89 -7.36
C ASN A 119 13.99 -12.19 -6.79
N GLN A 120 13.61 -11.56 -5.66
CA GLN A 120 12.23 -11.65 -5.15
C GLN A 120 11.28 -10.87 -6.06
N ASN A 121 10.19 -11.52 -6.45
CA ASN A 121 9.12 -10.95 -7.28
C ASN A 121 8.08 -10.15 -6.47
N THR A 122 8.49 -9.55 -5.35
CA THR A 122 7.62 -8.89 -4.37
C THR A 122 7.68 -7.36 -4.49
N GLY A 123 6.72 -6.66 -3.89
CA GLY A 123 6.59 -5.21 -3.97
C GLY A 123 5.19 -4.74 -3.61
N ILE A 124 5.05 -3.44 -3.34
CA ILE A 124 3.75 -2.80 -3.12
C ILE A 124 3.42 -1.96 -4.34
N VAL A 125 2.25 -2.19 -4.94
CA VAL A 125 1.71 -1.39 -6.03
C VAL A 125 0.43 -0.72 -5.59
N ILE A 126 0.36 0.60 -5.76
CA ILE A 126 -0.83 1.43 -5.50
C ILE A 126 -1.30 1.98 -6.84
N GLN A 127 -2.42 1.46 -7.36
CA GLN A 127 -2.95 1.81 -8.67
C GLN A 127 -4.34 2.42 -8.56
N LYS A 128 -4.60 3.56 -9.21
CA LYS A 128 -5.95 4.16 -9.26
C LYS A 128 -6.54 4.45 -7.88
N CYS A 129 -5.67 4.71 -6.90
CA CYS A 129 -6.06 5.00 -5.53
C CYS A 129 -6.16 6.52 -5.28
N ARG A 130 -6.67 6.88 -4.11
CA ARG A 130 -6.77 8.26 -3.61
C ARG A 130 -5.90 8.37 -2.36
N ILE A 131 -4.78 9.09 -2.45
CA ILE A 131 -3.85 9.29 -1.34
C ILE A 131 -4.15 10.66 -0.70
N GLY A 132 -4.57 10.61 0.56
CA GLY A 132 -5.18 11.73 1.28
C GLY A 132 -4.74 11.86 2.72
N ALA A 133 -5.33 12.84 3.40
CA ALA A 133 -5.26 13.00 4.85
C ALA A 133 -6.65 12.77 5.45
N THR A 134 -6.70 12.23 6.68
CA THR A 134 -7.91 12.29 7.49
C THR A 134 -8.18 13.72 7.98
N SER A 135 -9.42 13.97 8.43
CA SER A 135 -9.88 15.31 8.85
C SER A 135 -9.11 15.90 10.03
N ASP A 136 -8.49 15.07 10.88
CA ASP A 136 -7.65 15.47 12.01
C ASP A 136 -6.21 15.83 11.62
N LEU A 137 -5.73 15.33 10.46
CA LEU A 137 -4.42 15.65 9.90
C LEU A 137 -4.49 16.85 8.96
N GLN A 138 -5.54 16.96 8.13
CA GLN A 138 -5.65 17.98 7.07
C GLN A 138 -5.35 19.42 7.54
N PRO A 139 -5.84 19.90 8.71
CA PRO A 139 -5.56 21.27 9.17
C PRO A 139 -4.12 21.49 9.65
N VAL A 140 -3.36 20.41 9.86
CA VAL A 140 -2.04 20.43 10.49
C VAL A 140 -0.97 19.69 9.66
N ILE A 141 -1.21 19.46 8.37
CA ILE A 141 -0.27 18.73 7.47
C ILE A 141 1.15 19.31 7.47
N LEU A 142 1.29 20.63 7.64
CA LEU A 142 2.59 21.30 7.69
C LEU A 142 3.40 20.93 8.95
N ASN A 143 2.74 20.52 10.04
CA ASN A 143 3.37 20.11 11.29
C ASN A 143 3.74 18.62 11.29
N PHE A 144 3.15 17.83 10.39
CA PHE A 144 3.29 16.37 10.35
C PHE A 144 3.57 15.90 8.92
N PRO A 145 4.84 16.01 8.47
CA PRO A 145 5.23 15.62 7.12
C PRO A 145 4.83 14.18 6.81
N THR A 146 4.26 13.96 5.63
CA THR A 146 3.84 12.64 5.14
C THR A 146 4.57 12.33 3.83
N TYR A 147 5.07 11.10 3.72
CA TYR A 147 5.81 10.60 2.56
C TYR A 147 5.16 9.35 1.99
N LEU A 148 5.35 9.11 0.69
CA LEU A 148 4.90 7.92 -0.04
C LEU A 148 5.52 6.63 0.51
N GLY A 149 6.72 6.72 1.08
CA GLY A 149 7.33 5.63 1.81
C GLY A 149 8.81 5.79 2.10
N ARG A 150 9.38 4.74 2.70
CA ARG A 150 10.81 4.63 3.02
C ARG A 150 11.33 3.18 2.92
N PRO A 151 12.61 2.96 2.58
CA PRO A 151 13.11 1.63 2.24
C PRO A 151 13.48 0.81 3.47
N TRP A 152 12.53 0.05 4.01
CA TRP A 152 12.78 -0.83 5.17
C TRP A 152 13.91 -1.84 4.90
N LYS A 153 14.08 -2.27 3.64
CA LYS A 153 15.12 -3.21 3.19
C LYS A 153 15.79 -2.74 1.91
N GLU A 154 16.96 -3.30 1.63
CA GLU A 154 17.92 -2.82 0.62
C GLU A 154 17.35 -2.74 -0.80
N TYR A 155 16.45 -3.66 -1.17
CA TYR A 155 15.85 -3.73 -2.51
C TYR A 155 14.38 -3.29 -2.51
N SER A 156 14.00 -2.43 -1.56
CA SER A 156 12.63 -1.94 -1.39
C SER A 156 11.99 -1.55 -2.72
N ARG A 157 10.77 -2.02 -2.99
CA ARG A 157 10.09 -1.80 -4.26
C ARG A 157 8.65 -1.36 -4.08
N THR A 158 8.36 -0.13 -4.46
CA THR A 158 7.03 0.49 -4.36
C THR A 158 6.72 1.26 -5.64
N VAL A 159 5.53 1.05 -6.20
CA VAL A 159 5.05 1.79 -7.38
C VAL A 159 3.71 2.45 -7.08
N ILE A 160 3.59 3.73 -7.38
CA ILE A 160 2.35 4.49 -7.25
C ILE A 160 1.95 5.01 -8.62
N MET A 161 0.84 4.51 -9.15
CA MET A 161 0.45 4.80 -10.52
C MET A 161 -1.03 5.13 -10.68
N GLN A 162 -1.34 5.99 -11.65
CA GLN A 162 -2.70 6.39 -12.04
C GLN A 162 -3.53 6.87 -10.84
N SER A 163 -2.90 7.37 -9.78
CA SER A 163 -3.52 7.69 -8.49
C SER A 163 -3.66 9.19 -8.30
N THR A 164 -4.68 9.63 -7.56
CA THR A 164 -4.80 11.04 -7.15
C THR A 164 -4.10 11.24 -5.82
N ILE A 165 -3.21 12.21 -5.74
CA ILE A 165 -2.38 12.52 -4.57
C ILE A 165 -2.70 13.95 -4.13
N SER A 166 -3.28 14.09 -2.94
CA SER A 166 -3.53 15.41 -2.32
C SER A 166 -2.23 16.09 -1.87
N ASN A 167 -2.33 17.34 -1.43
CA ASN A 167 -1.19 18.10 -0.90
C ASN A 167 -0.66 17.61 0.46
N VAL A 168 -1.15 16.46 0.97
CA VAL A 168 -0.61 15.82 2.19
C VAL A 168 0.82 15.32 2.00
N ILE A 169 1.17 14.92 0.77
CA ILE A 169 2.50 14.36 0.46
C ILE A 169 3.52 15.49 0.31
N HIS A 170 4.60 15.40 1.08
CA HIS A 170 5.72 16.33 1.00
C HIS A 170 6.34 16.32 -0.41
N PRO A 171 6.77 17.46 -1.00
CA PRO A 171 7.27 17.53 -2.38
C PRO A 171 8.42 16.54 -2.71
N VAL A 172 9.31 16.25 -1.76
CA VAL A 172 10.38 15.24 -1.91
C VAL A 172 9.84 13.82 -2.13
N GLY A 173 8.59 13.55 -1.76
CA GLY A 173 7.85 12.31 -2.02
C GLY A 173 8.24 11.15 -1.13
N TRP A 174 9.53 10.82 -1.09
CA TRP A 174 10.08 9.63 -0.43
C TRP A 174 11.05 10.03 0.67
N HIS A 175 11.16 9.23 1.73
CA HIS A 175 12.04 9.51 2.87
C HIS A 175 13.09 8.42 3.03
N GLU A 176 14.31 8.79 3.42
CA GLU A 176 15.38 7.82 3.67
C GLU A 176 15.04 6.93 4.87
N TRP A 177 15.53 5.69 4.87
CA TRP A 177 15.49 4.85 6.06
C TRP A 177 16.57 5.26 7.06
N SER A 178 17.82 5.34 6.59
CA SER A 178 18.97 5.79 7.37
C SER A 178 20.12 6.17 6.44
N GLY A 179 20.50 7.45 6.41
CA GLY A 179 21.58 7.95 5.54
C GLY A 179 21.36 7.54 4.08
N SER A 180 22.41 7.02 3.43
CA SER A 180 22.36 6.57 2.03
C SER A 180 21.93 5.10 1.83
N PHE A 181 21.40 4.44 2.88
CA PHE A 181 20.97 3.03 2.77
C PHE A 181 19.89 2.86 1.69
N ALA A 182 20.04 1.82 0.87
CA ALA A 182 19.13 1.40 -0.20
C ALA A 182 18.90 2.39 -1.36
N LEU A 183 19.36 3.65 -1.28
CA LEU A 183 18.98 4.71 -2.24
C LEU A 183 19.40 4.41 -3.70
N LYS A 184 20.37 3.52 -3.89
CA LYS A 184 20.82 3.06 -5.22
C LYS A 184 20.12 1.78 -5.71
N THR A 185 19.66 0.95 -4.79
CA THR A 185 19.19 -0.43 -5.05
C THR A 185 17.69 -0.58 -4.95
N LEU A 186 17.00 0.34 -4.27
CA LEU A 186 15.54 0.41 -4.23
C LEU A 186 14.96 0.69 -5.62
N PHE A 187 13.68 0.40 -5.81
CA PHE A 187 12.90 0.79 -6.98
C PHE A 187 11.62 1.48 -6.53
N TYR A 188 11.66 2.81 -6.48
CA TYR A 188 10.49 3.64 -6.21
C TYR A 188 10.07 4.37 -7.47
N ALA A 189 8.80 4.21 -7.84
CA ALA A 189 8.32 4.72 -9.10
C ALA A 189 6.95 5.36 -9.04
N GLU A 190 6.78 6.40 -9.87
CA GLU A 190 5.52 7.11 -10.06
C GLU A 190 5.13 7.12 -11.56
N TYR A 191 3.86 6.88 -11.87
CA TYR A 191 3.35 6.87 -13.26
C TYR A 191 1.96 7.52 -13.35
N MET A 192 1.83 8.59 -14.14
CA MET A 192 0.53 9.24 -14.42
C MET A 192 -0.33 9.54 -13.17
N ASN A 193 0.28 9.98 -12.08
CA ASN A 193 -0.45 10.46 -10.91
C ASN A 193 -0.97 11.88 -11.15
N THR A 194 -2.06 12.24 -10.49
CA THR A 194 -2.71 13.57 -10.58
C THR A 194 -2.93 14.17 -9.20
N GLY A 195 -3.28 15.46 -9.14
CA GLY A 195 -3.56 16.15 -7.87
C GLY A 195 -2.37 16.94 -7.34
N ALA A 196 -2.62 17.73 -6.29
CA ALA A 196 -1.67 18.73 -5.79
C ALA A 196 -0.35 18.15 -5.26
N GLY A 197 -0.33 16.89 -4.79
CA GLY A 197 0.89 16.21 -4.32
C GLY A 197 1.59 15.36 -5.38
N ALA A 198 1.08 15.32 -6.61
CA ALA A 198 1.60 14.44 -7.66
C ALA A 198 2.77 15.03 -8.47
N SER A 199 3.10 16.31 -8.29
CA SER A 199 4.25 16.91 -8.99
C SER A 199 5.53 16.18 -8.62
N THR A 200 6.33 15.80 -9.63
CA THR A 200 7.60 15.10 -9.45
C THR A 200 8.82 16.02 -9.51
N SER A 201 8.63 17.33 -9.68
CA SER A 201 9.71 18.31 -9.92
C SER A 201 10.70 18.46 -8.76
N GLU A 202 10.27 18.14 -7.54
CA GLU A 202 11.05 18.29 -6.31
C GLU A 202 11.34 16.94 -5.63
N ARG A 203 11.04 15.82 -6.30
CA ARG A 203 11.24 14.48 -5.75
C ARG A 203 12.71 14.23 -5.44
N ALA A 204 12.95 13.39 -4.45
CA ALA A 204 14.29 13.01 -4.05
C ALA A 204 15.11 12.49 -5.24
N ASN A 205 16.33 13.00 -5.39
CA ASN A 205 17.24 12.62 -6.47
C ASN A 205 18.04 11.36 -6.09
N TRP A 206 17.37 10.21 -6.11
CA TRP A 206 17.97 8.91 -5.83
C TRP A 206 18.07 8.08 -7.10
N GLU A 207 19.15 7.30 -7.25
CA GLU A 207 19.33 6.41 -8.39
C GLU A 207 18.23 5.34 -8.47
N GLY A 208 17.70 4.89 -7.32
CA GLY A 208 16.56 3.97 -7.25
C GLY A 208 15.18 4.60 -7.47
N TYR A 209 15.07 5.93 -7.59
CA TYR A 209 13.80 6.60 -7.86
C TYR A 209 13.63 6.87 -9.36
N LYS A 210 12.42 6.65 -9.88
CA LYS A 210 12.11 6.83 -11.30
C LYS A 210 10.71 7.38 -11.54
N VAL A 211 10.59 8.38 -12.42
CA VAL A 211 9.31 8.72 -13.06
C VAL A 211 9.15 7.80 -14.28
N ILE A 212 8.18 6.89 -14.24
CA ILE A 212 7.89 6.03 -15.39
C ILE A 212 7.14 6.88 -16.42
N THR A 213 7.54 6.78 -17.68
CA THR A 213 6.87 7.43 -18.82
C THR A 213 6.32 6.42 -19.83
N SER A 214 6.86 5.20 -19.84
CA SER A 214 6.42 4.12 -20.71
C SER A 214 5.21 3.37 -20.14
N ALA A 215 4.12 3.32 -20.91
CA ALA A 215 2.95 2.50 -20.59
C ALA A 215 3.31 1.02 -20.46
N THR A 216 4.19 0.50 -21.31
CA THR A 216 4.65 -0.90 -21.27
C THR A 216 5.37 -1.22 -19.98
N GLU A 217 6.21 -0.31 -19.47
CA GLU A 217 6.89 -0.49 -18.18
C GLU A 217 5.89 -0.44 -17.01
N ALA A 218 4.95 0.50 -17.03
CA ALA A 218 3.88 0.56 -16.02
C ALA A 218 3.00 -0.70 -16.03
N GLN A 219 2.83 -1.35 -17.19
CA GLN A 219 1.99 -2.53 -17.35
C GLN A 219 2.47 -3.73 -16.50
N ASP A 220 3.77 -3.85 -16.26
CA ASP A 220 4.35 -4.94 -15.45
C ASP A 220 3.89 -4.92 -13.99
N PHE A 221 3.45 -3.75 -13.51
CA PHE A 221 2.94 -3.57 -12.14
C PHE A 221 1.42 -3.73 -12.03
N THR A 222 0.70 -3.98 -13.13
CA THR A 222 -0.75 -4.18 -13.09
C THR A 222 -1.14 -5.50 -12.42
N PRO A 223 -2.36 -5.64 -11.84
CA PRO A 223 -2.81 -6.89 -11.24
C PRO A 223 -2.64 -8.12 -12.14
N GLY A 224 -2.90 -7.96 -13.45
CA GLY A 224 -2.76 -9.05 -14.42
C GLY A 224 -1.33 -9.59 -14.54
N ARG A 225 -0.31 -8.72 -14.46
CA ARG A 225 1.11 -9.09 -14.62
C ARG A 225 1.77 -9.37 -13.26
N PHE A 226 1.64 -8.45 -12.32
CA PHE A 226 2.43 -8.46 -11.07
C PHE A 226 2.04 -9.60 -10.12
N ILE A 227 0.74 -9.92 -10.04
CA ILE A 227 0.21 -10.97 -9.16
C ILE A 227 -0.48 -12.10 -9.94
N GLY A 228 -0.33 -12.13 -11.27
CA GLY A 228 -1.00 -13.10 -12.13
C GLY A 228 -2.52 -13.10 -11.99
N GLY A 229 -3.12 -11.93 -11.72
CA GLY A 229 -4.51 -11.78 -11.29
C GLY A 229 -5.55 -12.43 -12.21
N GLY A 230 -5.27 -12.49 -13.52
CA GLY A 230 -6.16 -13.14 -14.49
C GLY A 230 -6.39 -14.63 -14.24
N GLY A 231 -5.48 -15.31 -13.54
CA GLY A 231 -5.57 -16.75 -13.25
C GLY A 231 -6.38 -17.11 -12.00
N TRP A 232 -6.70 -16.14 -11.13
CA TRP A 232 -7.29 -16.45 -9.82
C TRP A 232 -8.30 -15.42 -9.29
N LEU A 233 -8.26 -14.16 -9.72
CA LEU A 233 -9.22 -13.17 -9.22
C LEU A 233 -10.64 -13.53 -9.64
N SER A 234 -10.83 -14.08 -10.83
CA SER A 234 -12.16 -14.47 -11.33
C SER A 234 -12.83 -15.59 -10.53
N SER A 235 -12.06 -16.45 -9.86
CA SER A 235 -12.57 -17.56 -9.05
C SER A 235 -12.94 -17.15 -7.62
N THR A 236 -12.67 -15.91 -7.21
CA THR A 236 -13.08 -15.38 -5.90
C THR A 236 -14.59 -15.19 -5.75
N GLY A 237 -15.35 -15.32 -6.84
CA GLY A 237 -16.81 -15.21 -6.86
C GLY A 237 -17.34 -13.78 -6.85
N TRP A 238 -16.52 -12.78 -6.51
CA TRP A 238 -16.91 -11.35 -6.52
C TRP A 238 -16.16 -10.53 -7.57
N LEU A 239 -15.11 -11.10 -8.18
CA LEU A 239 -14.11 -10.38 -8.99
C LEU A 239 -13.85 -11.03 -10.38
N SER A 240 -14.86 -11.58 -11.05
CA SER A 240 -14.70 -11.96 -12.47
C SER A 240 -14.35 -10.71 -13.29
N SER A 241 -13.51 -10.79 -14.33
CA SER A 241 -13.08 -9.60 -15.08
C SER A 241 -14.25 -8.72 -15.57
N THR A 242 -15.35 -9.36 -15.99
CA THR A 242 -16.58 -8.69 -16.40
C THR A 242 -17.29 -8.03 -15.22
N VAL A 243 -17.50 -8.76 -14.12
CA VAL A 243 -18.16 -8.23 -12.91
C VAL A 243 -17.32 -7.13 -12.27
N TRP A 244 -16.01 -7.31 -12.24
CA TRP A 244 -15.01 -6.40 -11.71
C TRP A 244 -15.01 -5.05 -12.40
N LEU A 245 -14.90 -5.05 -13.73
CA LEU A 245 -14.94 -3.81 -14.49
C LEU A 245 -16.29 -3.12 -14.30
N SER A 246 -17.39 -3.88 -14.24
CA SER A 246 -18.72 -3.31 -14.00
C SER A 246 -18.92 -2.76 -12.58
N SER A 247 -18.29 -3.35 -11.56
CA SER A 247 -18.48 -2.98 -10.15
C SER A 247 -17.52 -1.91 -9.67
N THR A 248 -16.28 -1.92 -10.16
CA THR A 248 -15.23 -0.97 -9.76
C THR A 248 -15.00 0.12 -10.78
N GLY A 249 -15.30 -0.12 -12.06
CA GLY A 249 -14.94 0.76 -13.17
C GLY A 249 -13.46 0.70 -13.58
N PHE A 250 -12.64 -0.18 -12.99
CA PHE A 250 -11.20 -0.21 -13.21
C PHE A 250 -10.70 -1.55 -13.75
N PRO A 251 -10.02 -1.61 -14.92
CA PRO A 251 -9.46 -2.86 -15.41
C PRO A 251 -8.26 -3.34 -14.58
N PHE A 252 -7.98 -4.64 -14.65
CA PHE A 252 -6.74 -5.27 -14.14
C PHE A 252 -5.48 -4.89 -14.94
N SER A 253 -5.59 -3.95 -15.87
CA SER A 253 -4.54 -3.45 -16.74
C SER A 253 -4.50 -1.92 -16.67
N ILE A 254 -3.55 -1.32 -17.38
CA ILE A 254 -3.43 0.15 -17.47
C ILE A 254 -4.62 0.81 -18.21
N GLY A 255 -5.48 0.05 -18.91
CA GLY A 255 -6.57 0.58 -19.72
C GLY A 255 -6.03 1.39 -20.90
N LEU A 256 -5.58 0.68 -21.95
CA LEU A 256 -5.29 1.26 -23.27
C LEU A 256 -6.59 1.34 -24.08
#